data_AF-A0AAV0Z9V1-F1
#
_entry.id   AF-A0AAV0Z9V1-F1
#
_cell.length_a   1.000
_cell.length_b   1.000
_cell.length_c   1.000
_cell.angle_alpha   90.00
_cell.angle_beta   90.00
_cell.angle_gamma   90.00
#
_symmetry.space_group_name_H-M   'P 1'
#
loop_
_entity.id
_entity.type
_entity.pdbx_description
1 polymer ?
#
loop_
_entity_poly.entity_id
_entity_poly.type
_entity_poly.pdbx_seq_one_letter_code
_entity_poly.pdbx_strand_id
1 'polypeptide(L)'
;MDGAGNHIGGLQVLHDNQSIDVPPIHGALVVNIADLLQLVSNDEFKSVEHRVLANHIGPRISVAYVFRTHDHSPEYMEKVIGPIKELLSKEVPPIYKDIYFKEFLTHRYANGIGVSALSPYKL
;
A
#
# COMPACT_ATOMS: atom_id res chain seq x y z
N MET A 1 5.19 1.14 34.77
CA MET A 1 5.18 1.04 33.30
C MET A 1 3.73 1.23 32.91
N ASP A 2 3.34 2.44 32.59
CA ASP A 2 1.94 2.76 32.34
C ASP A 2 1.61 2.44 30.89
N GLY A 3 0.74 1.46 30.69
CA GLY A 3 0.28 0.97 29.39
C GLY A 3 -0.65 1.94 28.67
N ALA A 4 -0.24 3.20 28.54
CA ALA A 4 -0.90 4.12 27.65
C ALA A 4 -0.48 3.77 26.22
N GLY A 5 -1.37 3.13 25.44
CA GLY A 5 -1.23 3.13 23.99
C GLY A 5 -0.95 4.55 23.50
N ASN A 6 -0.21 4.72 22.41
CA ASN A 6 -0.01 6.04 21.86
C ASN A 6 -1.31 6.53 21.20
N HIS A 7 -2.09 7.36 21.91
CA HIS A 7 -3.36 7.92 21.45
C HIS A 7 -3.19 9.22 20.65
N ILE A 8 -1.94 9.60 20.31
CA ILE A 8 -1.66 10.79 19.50
C ILE A 8 -1.91 10.46 18.02
N GLY A 9 -2.83 11.22 17.41
CA GLY A 9 -3.20 11.10 15.99
C GLY A 9 -2.10 11.60 15.03
N GLY A 10 -2.51 12.00 13.83
CA GLY A 10 -1.62 12.60 12.82
C GLY A 10 -1.42 11.76 11.55
N LEU A 11 -1.97 10.55 11.50
CA LEU A 11 -2.12 9.83 10.21
C LEU A 11 -3.23 10.52 9.41
N GLN A 12 -2.93 10.82 8.16
CA GLN A 12 -3.90 11.33 7.19
C GLN A 12 -3.91 10.45 5.94
N VAL A 13 -5.09 10.26 5.36
CA VAL A 13 -5.29 9.62 4.05
C VAL A 13 -5.79 10.65 3.05
N LEU A 14 -5.37 10.54 1.79
CA LEU A 14 -5.88 11.35 0.71
C LEU A 14 -7.16 10.71 0.15
N HIS A 15 -8.26 11.44 0.18
CA HIS A 15 -9.54 11.01 -0.38
C HIS A 15 -10.21 12.22 -1.03
N ASP A 16 -10.66 12.09 -2.28
CA ASP A 16 -11.27 13.17 -3.07
C ASP A 16 -10.44 14.48 -3.05
N ASN A 17 -9.13 14.36 -3.22
CA ASN A 17 -8.14 15.44 -3.15
C ASN A 17 -8.10 16.20 -1.81
N GLN A 18 -8.62 15.60 -0.74
CA GLN A 18 -8.59 16.14 0.61
C GLN A 18 -7.82 15.20 1.54
N SER A 19 -6.99 15.77 2.42
CA SER A 19 -6.35 15.01 3.49
C SER A 19 -7.33 14.85 4.64
N ILE A 20 -7.71 13.61 4.94
CA ILE A 20 -8.64 13.25 6.01
C ILE A 20 -7.85 12.63 7.16
N ASP A 21 -8.09 13.12 8.38
CA ASP A 21 -7.49 12.55 9.58
C ASP A 21 -8.05 11.16 9.89
N VAL A 22 -7.16 10.25 10.27
CA VAL A 22 -7.52 8.92 10.79
C VAL A 22 -7.38 8.95 12.32
N PRO A 23 -8.47 9.15 13.07
CA PRO A 23 -8.40 9.21 14.52
C PRO A 23 -8.03 7.85 15.11
N PRO A 24 -7.10 7.80 16.09
CA PRO A 24 -6.77 6.55 16.75
C PRO A 24 -7.96 6.05 17.58
N ILE A 25 -8.32 4.79 17.40
CA ILE A 25 -9.35 4.10 18.18
C ILE A 25 -8.66 3.08 19.09
N HIS A 26 -8.99 3.12 20.38
CA HIS A 26 -8.40 2.21 21.36
C HIS A 26 -8.66 0.75 20.99
N GLY A 27 -7.61 -0.07 20.96
CA GLY A 27 -7.69 -1.50 20.61
C GLY A 27 -7.88 -1.80 19.12
N ALA A 28 -7.93 -0.79 18.25
CA ALA A 28 -8.09 -0.98 16.80
C ALA A 28 -6.75 -0.99 16.05
N LEU A 29 -6.73 -1.66 14.90
CA LEU A 29 -5.66 -1.59 13.92
C LEU A 29 -6.14 -0.80 12.70
N VAL A 30 -5.25 0.02 12.12
CA VAL A 30 -5.47 0.60 10.80
C VAL A 30 -4.89 -0.34 9.76
N VAL A 31 -5.70 -0.76 8.81
CA VAL A 31 -5.29 -1.60 7.67
C VAL A 31 -5.45 -0.78 6.39
N ASN A 32 -4.41 -0.72 5.57
CA ASN A 32 -4.43 -0.02 4.29
C ASN A 32 -4.01 -0.96 3.15
N ILE A 33 -4.55 -0.68 1.96
CA ILE A 33 -4.19 -1.35 0.72
C ILE A 33 -2.89 -0.73 0.20
N ALA A 34 -2.03 -1.56 -0.39
CA ALA A 34 -0.81 -1.14 -1.06
C ALA A 34 -0.86 -1.51 -2.54
N ASP A 35 0.01 -0.88 -3.33
CA ASP A 35 0.07 -0.98 -4.79
C ASP A 35 0.07 -2.42 -5.33
N LEU A 36 0.77 -3.35 -4.66
CA LEU A 36 0.81 -4.74 -5.11
C LEU A 36 -0.59 -5.39 -5.10
N LEU A 37 -1.40 -5.12 -4.07
CA LEU A 37 -2.77 -5.65 -3.98
C LEU A 37 -3.70 -4.96 -4.99
N GLN A 38 -3.50 -3.67 -5.24
CA GLN A 38 -4.24 -2.96 -6.29
C GLN A 38 -3.93 -3.53 -7.69
N LEU A 39 -2.67 -3.85 -7.97
CA LEU A 39 -2.25 -4.46 -9.23
C LEU A 39 -2.92 -5.82 -9.46
N VAL A 40 -2.84 -6.74 -8.48
CA VAL A 40 -3.37 -8.10 -8.65
C VAL A 40 -4.90 -8.15 -8.58
N SER A 41 -5.53 -7.22 -7.86
CA SER A 41 -7.00 -7.11 -7.83
C SER A 41 -7.60 -6.36 -9.02
N ASN A 42 -6.77 -5.96 -9.99
CA ASN A 42 -7.22 -5.21 -11.16
C ASN A 42 -8.03 -3.96 -10.81
N ASP A 43 -7.52 -3.15 -9.87
CA ASP A 43 -8.18 -1.95 -9.36
C ASP A 43 -9.46 -2.16 -8.51
N GLU A 44 -9.87 -3.40 -8.21
CA GLU A 44 -10.98 -3.65 -7.26
C GLU A 44 -10.66 -3.09 -5.87
N PHE A 45 -9.40 -3.20 -5.44
CA PHE A 45 -8.89 -2.50 -4.26
C PHE A 45 -7.93 -1.38 -4.65
N LYS A 46 -8.11 -0.19 -4.06
CA LYS A 46 -7.29 0.99 -4.35
C LYS A 46 -6.33 1.28 -3.21
N SER A 47 -5.04 1.36 -3.55
CA SER A 47 -3.97 1.92 -2.73
C SER A 47 -4.19 3.42 -2.59
N VAL A 48 -4.14 3.92 -1.36
CA VAL A 48 -4.39 5.34 -1.05
C VAL A 48 -3.12 6.00 -0.54
N GLU A 49 -2.87 7.22 -1.02
CA GLU A 49 -1.82 8.06 -0.47
C GLU A 49 -2.13 8.38 0.99
N HIS A 50 -1.12 8.29 1.83
CA HIS A 50 -1.22 8.61 3.24
C HIS A 50 0.06 9.28 3.70
N ARG A 51 -0.07 10.15 4.71
CA ARG A 51 1.04 10.87 5.32
C ARG A 51 0.88 10.91 6.83
N VAL A 52 1.97 11.16 7.53
CA VAL A 52 1.94 11.42 8.97
C VAL A 52 2.42 12.82 9.22
N LEU A 53 1.63 13.62 9.93
CA LEU A 53 1.99 14.95 10.35
C LEU A 53 2.81 14.89 11.64
N ALA A 54 3.92 15.64 11.67
CA ALA A 54 4.58 15.97 12.93
C ALA A 54 3.67 16.90 13.74
N ASN A 55 3.66 16.74 15.06
CA ASN A 55 2.88 17.58 15.95
C ASN A 55 3.72 18.06 17.14
N HIS A 56 3.26 19.12 17.80
CA HIS A 56 3.91 19.71 18.97
C HIS A 56 3.34 19.22 20.31
N ILE A 57 2.41 18.25 20.28
CA ILE A 57 1.72 17.74 21.47
C ILE A 57 2.65 16.78 22.23
N GLY A 58 3.36 15.93 21.50
CA GLY A 58 4.28 14.96 22.08
C GLY A 58 4.74 13.91 21.08
N PRO A 59 5.64 13.00 21.50
CA PRO A 59 6.13 11.94 20.64
C PRO A 59 5.00 10.97 20.24
N ARG A 60 4.83 10.76 18.94
CA ARG A 60 3.95 9.74 18.38
C ARG A 60 4.76 8.50 18.01
N ILE A 61 4.34 7.34 18.52
CA ILE A 61 4.90 6.02 18.20
C ILE A 61 3.85 5.20 17.44
N SER A 62 4.23 4.61 16.31
CA SER A 62 3.43 3.63 15.58
C SER A 62 4.32 2.51 15.06
N VAL A 63 3.76 1.30 15.01
CA VAL A 63 4.41 0.14 14.39
C VAL A 63 3.60 -0.23 13.15
N ALA A 64 4.26 -0.34 12.01
CA ALA A 64 3.65 -0.76 10.76
C ALA A 64 4.19 -2.14 10.37
N TYR A 65 3.30 -2.98 9.83
CA TYR A 65 3.66 -4.27 9.26
C TYR A 65 3.17 -4.33 7.82
N VAL A 66 4.07 -4.62 6.88
CA VAL A 66 3.73 -4.77 5.46
C VAL A 66 3.50 -6.25 5.17
N PHE A 67 2.25 -6.62 4.94
CA PHE A 67 1.89 -8.00 4.63
C PHE A 67 2.22 -8.33 3.17
N ARG A 68 3.43 -8.87 2.94
CA ARG A 68 3.86 -9.43 1.66
C ARG A 68 4.81 -10.60 1.89
N THR A 69 5.05 -11.38 0.84
CA THR A 69 6.19 -12.30 0.81
C THR A 69 7.49 -11.49 0.87
N HIS A 70 8.40 -11.89 1.76
CA HIS A 70 9.74 -11.30 1.88
C HIS A 70 10.81 -12.23 1.32
N ASP A 71 10.40 -13.17 0.46
CA ASP A 71 11.30 -14.08 -0.23
C ASP A 71 12.01 -13.33 -1.37
N HIS A 72 13.34 -13.35 -1.32
CA HIS A 72 14.22 -12.74 -2.30
C HIS A 72 15.02 -13.79 -3.08
N SER A 73 14.61 -15.06 -3.03
CA SER A 73 15.19 -16.11 -3.84
C SER A 73 15.06 -15.79 -5.33
N PRO A 74 16.02 -16.21 -6.18
CA PRO A 74 15.93 -16.01 -7.62
C PRO A 74 14.60 -16.54 -8.21
N GLU A 75 14.14 -17.70 -7.75
CA GLU A 75 12.87 -18.29 -8.17
C GLU A 75 11.67 -17.38 -7.87
N TYR A 76 11.63 -16.80 -6.66
CA TYR A 76 10.54 -15.90 -6.30
C TYR A 76 10.58 -14.58 -7.09
N MET A 77 11.77 -14.04 -7.32
CA MET A 77 11.96 -12.78 -8.05
C MET A 77 11.58 -12.88 -9.52
N GLU A 78 11.67 -14.08 -10.12
CA GLU A 78 11.20 -14.38 -11.49
C GLU A 78 9.72 -14.75 -11.57
N LYS A 79 8.96 -14.72 -10.45
CA LYS A 79 7.50 -14.92 -10.53
C LYS A 79 6.83 -13.79 -11.27
N VAL A 80 5.93 -14.15 -12.17
CA VAL A 80 5.06 -13.21 -12.86
C VAL A 80 3.88 -12.87 -11.95
N ILE A 81 3.63 -11.58 -11.76
CA ILE A 81 2.47 -11.02 -11.07
C ILE A 81 1.66 -10.18 -12.06
N GLY A 82 0.36 -10.14 -11.87
CA GLY A 82 -0.58 -9.43 -12.73
C GLY A 82 -1.99 -9.54 -12.18
N PRO A 83 -2.98 -8.98 -12.88
CA PRO A 83 -4.39 -9.16 -12.53
C PRO A 83 -4.74 -10.65 -12.36
N ILE A 84 -5.40 -10.98 -11.25
CA ILE A 84 -5.93 -12.32 -10.96
C ILE A 84 -6.92 -12.67 -12.07
N LYS A 85 -6.69 -13.78 -12.77
CA LYS A 85 -7.42 -14.10 -14.00
C LYS A 85 -8.90 -14.34 -13.75
N GLU A 86 -9.26 -14.83 -12.57
CA GLU A 86 -10.63 -15.07 -12.11
C GLU A 86 -11.42 -13.78 -11.85
N LEU A 87 -10.74 -12.63 -11.69
CA LEU A 87 -11.38 -11.31 -11.57
C LEU A 87 -11.61 -10.64 -12.92
N LEU A 88 -11.15 -11.24 -14.03
CA LEU A 88 -11.23 -10.66 -15.36
C LEU A 88 -12.44 -11.20 -16.13
N SER A 89 -13.06 -10.33 -16.93
CA SER A 89 -14.10 -10.70 -17.89
C SER A 89 -14.02 -9.81 -19.14
N LYS A 90 -14.98 -9.95 -20.06
CA LYS A 90 -15.09 -9.03 -21.21
C LYS A 90 -15.46 -7.61 -20.77
N GLU A 91 -16.23 -7.50 -19.70
CA GLU A 91 -16.70 -6.27 -19.09
C GLU A 91 -15.67 -5.66 -18.13
N VAL A 92 -14.81 -6.50 -17.55
CA VAL A 92 -13.69 -6.10 -16.67
C VAL A 92 -12.37 -6.55 -17.31
N PRO A 93 -11.87 -5.82 -18.34
CA PRO A 93 -10.59 -6.13 -18.97
C PRO A 93 -9.43 -5.85 -18.00
N PRO A 94 -8.24 -6.43 -18.25
CA PRO A 94 -7.05 -6.10 -17.47
C PRO A 94 -6.69 -4.62 -17.63
N ILE A 95 -6.38 -3.97 -16.51
CA ILE A 95 -5.88 -2.59 -16.42
C ILE A 95 -4.34 -2.58 -16.33
N TYR A 96 -3.77 -3.67 -15.81
CA TYR A 96 -2.33 -3.82 -15.62
C TYR A 96 -1.78 -4.96 -16.47
N LYS A 97 -0.53 -4.80 -16.91
CA LYS A 97 0.23 -5.85 -17.58
C LYS A 97 0.77 -6.87 -16.58
N ASP A 98 0.99 -8.10 -17.05
CA ASP A 98 1.76 -9.10 -16.32
C ASP A 98 3.24 -8.65 -16.28
N ILE A 99 3.86 -8.63 -15.10
CA ILE A 99 5.24 -8.19 -14.85
C ILE A 99 5.98 -9.18 -13.96
N TYR A 100 7.31 -9.18 -14.02
CA TYR A 100 8.09 -9.94 -13.04
C TYR A 100 8.09 -9.24 -11.68
N PHE A 101 8.03 -9.99 -10.59
CA PHE A 101 8.05 -9.45 -9.24
C PHE A 101 9.31 -8.59 -8.98
N LYS A 102 10.46 -8.98 -9.56
CA LYS A 102 11.68 -8.17 -9.53
C LYS A 102 11.54 -6.78 -10.12
N GLU A 103 10.73 -6.63 -11.17
CA GLU A 103 10.54 -5.35 -11.85
C GLU A 103 9.75 -4.40 -10.94
N PHE A 104 8.69 -4.92 -10.30
CA PHE A 104 7.91 -4.19 -9.30
C PHE A 104 8.78 -3.71 -8.14
N LEU A 105 9.55 -4.61 -7.53
CA LEU A 105 10.39 -4.24 -6.38
C LEU A 105 11.49 -3.25 -6.78
N THR A 106 12.19 -3.49 -7.88
CA THR A 106 13.25 -2.58 -8.36
C THR A 106 12.71 -1.18 -8.60
N HIS A 107 11.57 -1.07 -9.26
CA HIS A 107 10.92 0.22 -9.48
C HIS A 107 10.45 0.86 -8.16
N ARG A 108 9.85 0.09 -7.25
CA ARG A 108 9.35 0.60 -5.97
C ARG A 108 10.48 1.15 -5.09
N TYR A 109 11.65 0.52 -5.10
CA TYR A 109 12.81 1.00 -4.34
C TYR A 109 13.49 2.21 -4.99
N ALA A 110 13.44 2.33 -6.32
CA ALA A 110 14.02 3.47 -7.04
C ALA A 110 13.21 4.78 -6.90
N ASN A 111 11.88 4.72 -6.82
CA ASN A 111 11.01 5.91 -6.88
C ASN A 111 10.66 6.55 -5.52
N GLY A 112 11.23 6.06 -4.42
CA GLY A 112 11.01 6.66 -3.10
C GLY A 112 9.60 6.47 -2.53
N ILE A 113 9.21 7.30 -1.57
CA ILE A 113 7.92 7.19 -0.84
C ILE A 113 6.98 8.31 -1.33
N GLY A 114 5.67 8.04 -1.38
CA GLY A 114 4.64 9.06 -1.62
C GLY A 114 4.12 9.12 -3.06
N VAL A 115 4.55 8.23 -3.94
CA VAL A 115 4.02 8.10 -5.31
C VAL A 115 3.68 6.65 -5.58
N SER A 116 2.55 6.40 -6.26
CA SER A 116 2.20 5.05 -6.70
C SER A 116 3.25 4.50 -7.67
N ALA A 117 3.67 3.25 -7.44
CA ALA A 117 4.60 2.52 -8.28
C ALA A 117 3.92 1.90 -9.52
N LEU A 118 2.62 2.11 -9.72
CA LEU A 118 1.83 1.37 -10.71
C LEU A 118 1.77 1.99 -12.10
N SER A 119 2.08 3.27 -12.23
CA SER A 119 1.98 4.00 -13.51
C SER A 119 2.69 3.31 -14.69
N PRO A 120 3.90 2.73 -14.56
CA PRO A 120 4.57 2.05 -15.68
C PRO A 120 3.93 0.71 -16.07
N TYR A 121 3.01 0.19 -15.27
CA TYR A 121 2.44 -1.15 -15.43
C TYR A 121 1.00 -1.13 -15.94
N LYS A 122 0.39 0.05 -16.09
CA LYS A 122 -0.92 0.19 -16.73
C LYS A 122 -0.85 -0.14 -18.23
N LEU A 123 -1.90 -0.75 -18.76
CA LEU A 123 -2.12 -1.02 -20.18
C LEU A 123 -2.61 0.21 -20.94
#